data_AF-A0A4Q3DMB5-F1
#
_entry.id   AF-A0A4Q3DMB5-F1
#
_cell.length_a   1.000
_cell.length_b   1.000
_cell.length_c   1.000
_cell.angle_alpha   90.00
_cell.angle_beta   90.00
_cell.angle_gamma   90.00
#
_symmetry.space_group_name_H-M   'P 1'
#
loop_
_entity.id
_entity.type
_entity.pdbx_description
1 polymer ?
#
loop_
_entity_poly.entity_id
_entity_poly.type
_entity_poly.pdbx_seq_one_letter_code
_entity_poly.pdbx_strand_id
1 'polypeptide(L)'
;IDSILKSDGAGIPFLHQKAGGSLKPATHATIDAREHYAYQEGPAVFKFAVTNMADVAAEVMERNNLTADDIAWLVPHQANKRIIDATASRTGVSADKVVVNIERYGNTTNGTIPLCLWEWENKFKKGDNIILAAFGGGFTWGSVYLKWAY
;
A
#
# COMPACT_ATOMS: atom_id res chain seq x y z
N ILE A 1 5.68 -2.85 -18.37
CA ILE A 1 4.89 -2.50 -17.17
C ILE A 1 3.89 -3.61 -16.95
N ASP A 2 3.69 -4.03 -15.72
CA ASP A 2 2.80 -5.12 -15.37
C ASP A 2 2.14 -4.85 -14.01
N SER A 3 0.95 -5.40 -13.75
CA SER A 3 0.22 -5.14 -12.51
C SER A 3 -0.69 -6.26 -12.04
N ILE A 4 -0.86 -6.36 -10.73
CA ILE A 4 -1.81 -7.26 -10.06
C ILE A 4 -2.69 -6.42 -9.17
N LEU A 5 -4.00 -6.45 -9.41
CA LEU A 5 -4.99 -5.65 -8.69
C LEU A 5 -6.07 -6.58 -8.16
N LYS A 6 -6.36 -6.50 -6.87
CA LYS A 6 -7.29 -7.40 -6.16
C LYS A 6 -8.21 -6.60 -5.24
N SER A 7 -9.37 -7.16 -4.96
CA SER A 7 -10.36 -6.59 -4.05
C SER A 7 -11.14 -7.66 -3.32
N ASP A 8 -11.51 -7.41 -2.06
CA ASP A 8 -12.40 -8.26 -1.27
C ASP A 8 -13.30 -7.41 -0.37
N GLY A 9 -14.59 -7.35 -0.74
CA GLY A 9 -15.62 -6.59 -0.02
C GLY A 9 -15.95 -7.12 1.38
N ALA A 10 -15.53 -8.33 1.74
CA ALA A 10 -15.74 -8.86 3.09
C ALA A 10 -14.99 -8.03 4.16
N GLY A 11 -14.02 -7.20 3.74
CA GLY A 11 -13.24 -6.32 4.61
C GLY A 11 -13.96 -5.08 5.12
N ILE A 12 -15.14 -4.73 4.56
CA ILE A 12 -15.87 -3.50 4.90
C ILE A 12 -16.01 -3.29 6.42
N PRO A 13 -16.45 -4.26 7.24
CA PRO A 13 -16.64 -4.03 8.67
C PRO A 13 -15.39 -3.60 9.43
N PHE A 14 -14.19 -3.87 8.90
CA PHE A 14 -12.92 -3.63 9.58
C PHE A 14 -12.27 -2.29 9.23
N LEU A 15 -12.60 -1.68 8.09
CA LEU A 15 -12.06 -0.38 7.67
C LEU A 15 -13.07 0.38 6.82
N HIS A 16 -13.79 1.32 7.42
CA HIS A 16 -14.83 2.10 6.76
C HIS A 16 -15.12 3.42 7.49
N GLN A 17 -15.86 4.31 6.84
CA GLN A 17 -16.57 5.41 7.48
C GLN A 17 -18.05 5.02 7.60
N LYS A 18 -18.63 5.11 8.80
CA LYS A 18 -19.96 4.54 9.10
C LYS A 18 -21.12 5.35 8.51
N ALA A 19 -20.98 6.68 8.48
CA ALA A 19 -21.99 7.61 7.97
C ALA A 19 -21.36 8.67 7.07
N GLY A 20 -22.21 9.42 6.35
CA GLY A 20 -21.82 10.51 5.44
C GLY A 20 -21.93 10.13 3.96
N GLY A 21 -21.98 8.84 3.64
CA GLY A 21 -22.31 8.34 2.30
C GLY A 21 -23.81 8.16 2.07
N SER A 22 -24.20 7.72 0.88
CA SER A 22 -25.61 7.51 0.51
C SER A 22 -26.32 6.41 1.31
N LEU A 23 -25.59 5.37 1.75
CA LEU A 23 -26.15 4.28 2.57
C LEU A 23 -26.60 4.76 3.96
N LYS A 24 -25.89 5.74 4.53
CA LYS A 24 -26.20 6.34 5.83
C LYS A 24 -25.87 7.85 5.77
N PRO A 25 -26.78 8.68 5.23
CA PRO A 25 -26.54 10.10 5.03
C PRO A 25 -26.23 10.87 6.31
N ALA A 26 -25.67 12.07 6.15
CA ALA A 26 -25.43 12.97 7.27
C ALA A 26 -26.73 13.46 7.90
N THR A 27 -26.84 13.33 9.22
CA THR A 27 -27.92 13.87 10.05
C THR A 27 -27.32 14.32 11.39
N HIS A 28 -28.06 15.10 12.18
CA HIS A 28 -27.62 15.45 13.54
C HIS A 28 -27.30 14.20 14.36
N ALA A 29 -28.15 13.16 14.28
CA ALA A 29 -27.94 11.91 14.99
C ALA A 29 -26.62 11.19 14.61
N THR A 30 -26.22 11.19 13.32
CA THR A 30 -24.97 10.52 12.90
C THR A 30 -23.72 11.34 13.26
N ILE A 31 -23.85 12.66 13.34
CA ILE A 31 -22.80 13.56 13.85
C ILE A 31 -22.62 13.34 15.35
N ASP A 32 -23.71 13.34 16.12
CA ASP A 32 -23.69 13.13 17.58
C ASP A 32 -23.13 11.75 17.94
N ALA A 33 -23.42 10.73 17.12
CA ALA A 33 -22.86 9.38 17.23
C ALA A 33 -21.40 9.26 16.74
N ARG A 34 -20.79 10.34 16.24
CA ARG A 34 -19.41 10.39 15.71
C ARG A 34 -19.15 9.33 14.63
N GLU A 35 -20.11 9.11 13.74
CA GLU A 35 -20.03 8.07 12.70
C GLU A 35 -19.33 8.53 11.41
N HIS A 36 -18.90 9.79 11.37
CA HIS A 36 -18.23 10.41 10.23
C HIS A 36 -16.69 10.32 10.29
N TYR A 37 -16.15 9.63 11.30
CA TYR A 37 -14.71 9.34 11.38
C TYR A 37 -14.38 8.01 10.68
N ALA A 38 -13.14 7.88 10.21
CA ALA A 38 -12.61 6.60 9.79
C ALA A 38 -12.59 5.63 10.98
N TYR A 39 -13.23 4.48 10.82
CA TYR A 39 -13.20 3.38 11.75
C TYR A 39 -12.23 2.32 11.24
N GLN A 40 -11.38 1.82 12.15
CA GLN A 40 -10.42 0.77 11.84
C GLN A 40 -10.33 -0.26 12.97
N GLU A 41 -10.54 -1.54 12.66
CA GLU A 41 -10.19 -2.66 13.52
C GLU A 41 -8.74 -3.07 13.26
N GLY A 42 -7.81 -2.42 13.99
CA GLY A 42 -6.36 -2.49 13.75
C GLY A 42 -5.80 -3.90 13.53
N PRO A 43 -6.04 -4.88 14.43
CA PRO A 43 -5.51 -6.24 14.28
C PRO A 43 -6.00 -6.96 13.02
N ALA A 44 -7.29 -6.86 12.70
CA ALA A 44 -7.86 -7.47 11.50
C ALA A 44 -7.24 -6.85 10.25
N VAL A 45 -7.27 -5.52 10.14
CA VAL A 45 -6.70 -4.79 9.00
C VAL A 45 -5.22 -5.10 8.82
N PHE A 46 -4.44 -5.12 9.91
CA PHE A 46 -3.02 -5.44 9.85
C PHE A 46 -2.75 -6.83 9.28
N LYS A 47 -3.50 -7.84 9.72
CA LYS A 47 -3.36 -9.22 9.24
C LYS A 47 -3.58 -9.30 7.72
N PHE A 48 -4.64 -8.68 7.21
CA PHE A 48 -4.91 -8.65 5.76
C PHE A 48 -3.85 -7.85 5.01
N ALA A 49 -3.48 -6.67 5.50
CA ALA A 49 -2.53 -5.79 4.83
C ALA A 49 -1.15 -6.43 4.68
N VAL A 50 -0.63 -7.05 5.74
CA VAL A 50 0.69 -7.71 5.71
C VAL A 50 0.72 -8.82 4.66
N THR A 51 -0.24 -9.75 4.69
CA THR A 51 -0.26 -10.88 3.75
C THR A 51 -0.51 -10.40 2.32
N ASN A 52 -1.60 -9.67 2.11
CA ASN A 52 -2.07 -9.36 0.76
C ASN A 52 -1.13 -8.44 -0.01
N MET A 53 -0.56 -7.41 0.64
CA MET A 53 0.37 -6.48 -0.01
C MET A 53 1.70 -7.16 -0.34
N ALA A 54 2.20 -7.99 0.57
CA ALA A 54 3.44 -8.73 0.39
C ALA A 54 3.31 -9.80 -0.72
N ASP A 55 2.18 -10.51 -0.77
CA ASP A 55 1.93 -11.55 -1.77
C ASP A 55 1.81 -10.97 -3.18
N VAL A 56 1.07 -9.88 -3.40
CA VAL A 56 0.98 -9.28 -4.75
C VAL A 56 2.31 -8.69 -5.22
N ALA A 57 3.17 -8.23 -4.30
CA ALA A 57 4.51 -7.78 -4.63
C ALA A 57 5.41 -8.94 -5.09
N ALA A 58 5.37 -10.07 -4.39
CA ALA A 58 6.10 -11.27 -4.80
C ALA A 58 5.53 -11.90 -6.08
N GLU A 59 4.20 -11.97 -6.21
CA GLU A 59 3.51 -12.56 -7.37
C GLU A 59 3.83 -11.80 -8.67
N VAL A 60 3.91 -10.46 -8.63
CA VAL A 60 4.28 -9.69 -9.82
C VAL A 60 5.76 -9.87 -10.19
N MET A 61 6.64 -10.07 -9.19
CA MET A 61 8.04 -10.39 -9.44
C MET A 61 8.17 -11.77 -10.10
N GLU A 62 7.53 -12.79 -9.52
CA GLU A 62 7.51 -14.16 -10.03
C GLU A 62 6.96 -14.22 -11.47
N ARG A 63 5.83 -13.56 -11.73
CA ARG A 63 5.22 -13.51 -13.08
C ARG A 63 6.15 -12.90 -14.13
N ASN A 64 7.08 -12.05 -13.73
CA ASN A 64 8.05 -11.41 -14.61
C ASN A 64 9.45 -12.05 -14.55
N ASN A 65 9.60 -13.21 -13.88
CA ASN A 65 10.86 -13.91 -13.67
C ASN A 65 11.94 -13.01 -13.02
N LEU A 66 11.53 -12.13 -12.11
CA LEU A 66 12.42 -11.22 -11.39
C LEU A 66 12.82 -11.82 -10.04
N THR A 67 14.11 -11.72 -9.73
CA THR A 67 14.66 -11.97 -8.40
C THR A 67 14.80 -10.66 -7.62
N ALA A 68 15.09 -10.74 -6.32
CA ALA A 68 15.38 -9.55 -5.51
C ALA A 68 16.59 -8.74 -6.02
N ASP A 69 17.54 -9.39 -6.68
CA ASP A 69 18.72 -8.73 -7.25
C ASP A 69 18.37 -7.88 -8.48
N ASP A 70 17.33 -8.27 -9.22
CA ASP A 70 16.82 -7.51 -10.36
C ASP A 70 16.06 -6.25 -9.95
N ILE A 71 15.60 -6.15 -8.70
CA ILE A 71 14.84 -5.00 -8.21
C ILE A 71 15.81 -3.91 -7.75
N ALA A 72 15.64 -2.72 -8.32
CA ALA A 72 16.36 -1.52 -7.88
C ALA A 72 15.66 -0.89 -6.67
N TRP A 73 14.33 -0.80 -6.70
CA TRP A 73 13.55 -0.18 -5.64
C TRP A 73 12.23 -0.89 -5.36
N LEU A 74 11.92 -1.05 -4.07
CA LEU A 74 10.59 -1.39 -3.57
C LEU A 74 9.98 -0.11 -2.96
N VAL A 75 8.81 0.29 -3.46
CA VAL A 75 8.06 1.48 -3.00
C VAL A 75 6.70 1.04 -2.45
N PRO A 76 6.64 0.65 -1.17
CA PRO A 76 5.40 0.20 -0.55
C PRO A 76 4.56 1.39 -0.05
N HIS A 77 3.25 1.16 0.11
CA HIS A 77 2.36 2.06 0.83
C HIS A 77 2.87 2.28 2.26
N GLN A 78 2.93 3.55 2.67
CA GLN A 78 3.50 3.95 3.96
C GLN A 78 2.45 3.87 5.08
N ALA A 79 1.94 2.66 5.36
CA ALA A 79 0.93 2.42 6.39
C ALA A 79 1.52 2.38 7.80
N ASN A 80 2.54 1.53 7.98
CA ASN A 80 3.40 1.46 9.17
C ASN A 80 4.66 0.66 8.81
N LYS A 81 5.73 0.83 9.59
CA LYS A 81 7.03 0.18 9.34
C LYS A 81 6.96 -1.36 9.33
N ARG A 82 6.11 -1.97 10.16
CA ARG A 82 5.96 -3.44 10.23
C ARG A 82 5.40 -4.03 8.94
N ILE A 83 4.45 -3.35 8.29
CA ILE A 83 3.91 -3.78 6.99
C ILE A 83 4.96 -3.63 5.89
N ILE A 84 5.67 -2.50 5.87
CA ILE A 84 6.78 -2.23 4.94
C ILE A 84 7.84 -3.34 5.02
N ASP A 85 8.25 -3.69 6.24
CA ASP A 85 9.27 -4.70 6.50
C ASP A 85 8.80 -6.11 6.09
N ALA A 86 7.53 -6.42 6.31
CA ALA A 86 6.97 -7.70 5.88
C ALA A 86 6.93 -7.83 4.35
N THR A 87 6.59 -6.75 3.63
CA THR A 87 6.64 -6.74 2.17
C THR A 87 8.07 -6.92 1.66
N ALA A 88 9.04 -6.21 2.22
CA ALA A 88 10.46 -6.36 1.87
C ALA A 88 10.97 -7.79 2.14
N SER A 89 10.63 -8.34 3.30
CA SER A 89 11.00 -9.72 3.66
C SER A 89 10.38 -10.76 2.72
N ARG A 90 9.15 -10.53 2.23
CA ARG A 90 8.46 -11.46 1.33
C ARG A 90 9.03 -11.44 -0.08
N THR A 91 9.45 -10.28 -0.56
CA THR A 91 10.08 -10.13 -1.88
C THR A 91 11.57 -10.45 -1.87
N GLY A 92 12.19 -10.53 -0.69
CA GLY A 92 13.64 -10.71 -0.53
C GLY A 92 14.44 -9.45 -0.82
N VAL A 93 13.78 -8.30 -1.06
CA VAL A 93 14.44 -7.04 -1.36
C VAL A 93 15.11 -6.50 -0.09
N SER A 94 16.38 -6.17 -0.20
CA SER A 94 17.18 -5.65 0.92
C SER A 94 16.67 -4.28 1.39
N ALA A 95 16.80 -4.00 2.69
CA ALA A 95 16.23 -2.80 3.31
C ALA A 95 16.75 -1.48 2.72
N ASP A 96 17.96 -1.45 2.18
CA ASP A 96 18.57 -0.30 1.50
C ASP A 96 17.91 0.05 0.15
N LYS A 97 17.21 -0.91 -0.46
CA LYS A 97 16.42 -0.75 -1.68
C LYS A 97 14.94 -0.46 -1.41
N VAL A 98 14.54 -0.30 -0.14
CA VAL A 98 13.15 0.01 0.23
C VAL A 98 13.00 1.51 0.45
N VAL A 99 12.06 2.12 -0.26
CA VAL A 99 11.74 3.54 -0.09
C VAL A 99 10.84 3.73 1.12
N VAL A 100 11.31 4.51 2.09
CA VAL A 100 10.63 4.78 3.36
C VAL A 100 10.74 6.26 3.70
N ASN A 101 9.60 6.91 3.95
CA ASN A 101 9.53 8.29 4.44
C ASN A 101 8.41 8.49 5.50
N ILE A 102 7.84 7.39 5.99
CA ILE A 102 6.74 7.39 6.94
C ILE A 102 7.07 8.12 8.25
N GLU A 103 8.34 8.15 8.65
CA GLU A 103 8.83 8.86 9.83
C GLU A 103 8.71 10.38 9.70
N ARG A 104 8.63 10.90 8.46
CA ARG A 104 8.50 12.33 8.18
C ARG A 104 7.04 12.74 7.92
N TYR A 105 6.27 11.92 7.22
CA TYR A 105 4.93 12.29 6.73
C TYR A 105 3.78 11.48 7.34
N GLY A 106 4.08 10.38 8.03
CA GLY A 106 3.08 9.42 8.47
C GLY A 106 2.37 8.74 7.28
N ASN A 107 1.18 8.19 7.56
CA ASN A 107 0.34 7.59 6.53
C ASN A 107 -0.54 8.66 5.87
N THR A 108 -0.25 8.99 4.61
CA THR A 108 -1.01 9.94 3.78
C THR A 108 -1.97 9.26 2.79
N THR A 109 -2.45 8.06 3.11
CA THR A 109 -3.37 7.26 2.28
C THR A 109 -2.83 7.04 0.85
N ASN A 110 -3.54 7.51 -0.17
CA ASN A 110 -3.14 7.36 -1.58
C ASN A 110 -1.94 8.24 -1.95
N GLY A 111 -1.62 9.26 -1.14
CA GLY A 111 -0.48 10.14 -1.36
C GLY A 111 0.87 9.49 -1.05
N THR A 112 0.91 8.34 -0.35
CA THR A 112 2.19 7.81 0.15
C THR A 112 3.16 7.41 -0.97
N ILE A 113 2.67 6.72 -2.01
CA ILE A 113 3.53 6.27 -3.12
C ILE A 113 3.97 7.45 -3.98
N PRO A 114 3.07 8.36 -4.44
CA PRO A 114 3.50 9.56 -5.16
C PRO A 114 4.52 10.41 -4.39
N LEU A 115 4.33 10.60 -3.08
CA LEU A 115 5.29 11.33 -2.24
C LEU A 115 6.66 10.62 -2.20
N CYS A 116 6.67 9.30 -2.00
CA CYS A 116 7.91 8.52 -2.06
C CYS A 116 8.62 8.66 -3.42
N LEU A 117 7.88 8.57 -4.53
CA LEU A 117 8.45 8.68 -5.88
C LEU A 117 9.03 10.07 -6.13
N TRP A 118 8.33 11.13 -5.69
CA TRP A 118 8.82 12.50 -5.79
C TRP A 118 10.11 12.71 -4.99
N GLU A 119 10.17 12.23 -3.75
CA GLU A 119 11.34 12.41 -2.90
C GLU A 119 12.56 11.58 -3.32
N TRP A 120 12.34 10.44 -3.99
CA TRP A 120 13.40 9.56 -4.48
C TRP A 120 13.76 9.76 -5.96
N GLU A 121 13.12 10.70 -6.65
CA GLU A 121 13.31 10.91 -8.09
C GLU A 121 14.80 10.99 -8.48
N ASN A 122 15.59 11.74 -7.72
CA ASN A 122 17.03 11.93 -7.96
C ASN A 122 17.90 10.69 -7.67
N LYS A 123 17.35 9.67 -7.01
CA LYS A 123 18.02 8.39 -6.74
C LYS A 123 17.67 7.32 -7.77
N PHE A 124 16.52 7.46 -8.44
CA PHE A 124 16.13 6.56 -9.51
C PHE A 124 16.99 6.77 -10.74
N LYS A 125 17.22 5.69 -11.48
CA LYS A 125 17.96 5.70 -12.74
C LYS A 125 17.09 5.13 -13.83
N LYS A 126 17.21 5.71 -15.02
CA LYS A 126 16.60 5.12 -16.22
C LYS A 126 16.98 3.65 -16.35
N GLY A 127 15.97 2.80 -16.46
CA GLY A 127 16.13 1.35 -16.55
C GLY A 127 15.92 0.59 -15.24
N ASP A 128 15.83 1.28 -14.09
CA ASP A 128 15.57 0.66 -12.79
C ASP A 128 14.26 -0.12 -12.81
N ASN A 129 14.30 -1.37 -12.34
CA ASN A 129 13.10 -2.15 -12.08
C ASN A 129 12.53 -1.75 -10.71
N ILE A 130 11.32 -1.24 -10.70
CA ILE A 130 10.64 -0.74 -9.50
C ILE A 130 9.37 -1.55 -9.25
N ILE A 131 9.18 -1.96 -8.00
CA ILE A 131 7.96 -2.58 -7.50
C ILE A 131 7.21 -1.58 -6.62
N LEU A 132 5.97 -1.26 -6.98
CA LEU A 132 5.06 -0.49 -6.15
C LEU A 132 4.08 -1.45 -5.50
N ALA A 133 3.80 -1.34 -4.20
CA ALA A 133 2.82 -2.21 -3.54
C ALA A 133 1.92 -1.41 -2.60
N ALA A 134 0.61 -1.66 -2.63
CA ALA A 134 -0.36 -0.93 -1.81
C ALA A 134 -1.49 -1.82 -1.28
N PHE A 135 -2.07 -1.40 -0.16
CA PHE A 135 -3.26 -1.96 0.46
C PHE A 135 -4.11 -0.83 1.04
N GLY A 136 -5.44 -0.94 0.97
CA GLY A 136 -6.36 0.05 1.51
C GLY A 136 -7.77 -0.49 1.78
N GLY A 137 -8.65 0.42 2.23
CA GLY A 137 -10.07 0.13 2.46
C GLY A 137 -10.78 -0.43 1.24
N GLY A 138 -11.80 -1.26 1.50
CA GLY A 138 -12.49 -2.04 0.47
C GLY A 138 -12.77 -3.48 0.90
N PHE A 139 -11.77 -4.32 1.19
CA PHE A 139 -10.33 -4.10 0.98
C PHE A 139 -9.96 -4.09 -0.49
N THR A 140 -8.92 -3.33 -0.80
CA THR A 140 -8.28 -3.29 -2.13
C THR A 140 -6.78 -3.35 -1.94
N TRP A 141 -6.10 -4.04 -2.84
CA TRP A 141 -4.64 -4.12 -2.82
C TRP A 141 -4.08 -4.44 -4.19
N GLY A 142 -2.80 -4.14 -4.38
CA GLY A 142 -2.17 -4.42 -5.64
C GLY A 142 -0.68 -4.11 -5.66
N SER A 143 -0.05 -4.60 -6.72
CA SER A 143 1.35 -4.31 -7.03
C SER A 143 1.50 -3.93 -8.49
N VAL A 144 2.47 -3.06 -8.76
CA VAL A 144 2.88 -2.68 -10.11
C VAL A 144 4.37 -2.91 -10.25
N TYR A 145 4.75 -3.65 -11.30
CA TYR A 145 6.11 -3.67 -11.80
C TYR A 145 6.25 -2.67 -12.94
N LEU A 146 7.18 -1.72 -12.80
CA LEU A 146 7.53 -0.79 -13.85
C LEU A 146 9.04 -0.69 -14.02
N LYS A 147 9.44 -0.26 -15.21
CA LYS A 147 10.81 0.14 -15.50
C LYS A 147 10.86 1.66 -15.54
N TRP A 148 11.71 2.26 -14.72
CA TRP A 148 11.82 3.71 -14.63
C TRP A 148 12.35 4.29 -15.94
N ALA A 149 11.69 5.32 -16.47
CA ALA A 149 11.92 5.80 -17.83
C ALA A 149 12.77 7.08 -17.92
N TYR A 150 12.85 7.85 -16.84
CA TYR A 150 13.44 9.19 -16.80
C TYR A 150 14.74 9.22 -15.97
#